data_AF-A0A1R0WZD5-F1
#
_entry.id   AF-A0A1R0WZD5-F1
#
_cell.length_a   1.000
_cell.length_b   1.000
_cell.length_c   1.000
_cell.angle_alpha   90.00
_cell.angle_beta   90.00
_cell.angle_gamma   90.00
#
_symmetry.space_group_name_H-M   'P 1'
#
loop_
_entity.id
_entity.type
_entity.pdbx_description
1 polymer ?
#
loop_
_entity_poly.entity_id
_entity_poly.type
_entity_poly.pdbx_seq_one_letter_code
_entity_poly.pdbx_strand_id
1 'polypeptide(L)'
;MKKISKSFFILTFHINGFLLLISLILLLVRVSFMLIESLLQNETSPFLTEYTGIMTKVLGLISNTLDGMIVISLATLLILVVPELVLRIVHDSLANWFYSIWVSFRLRKFLIKNKTARS
;
A
#
# COMPACT_ATOMS: atom_id res chain seq x y z
N MET A 1 -4.28 37.51 13.14
CA MET A 1 -4.41 36.58 11.99
C MET A 1 -3.95 35.20 12.42
N LYS A 2 -4.87 34.22 12.49
CA LYS A 2 -4.53 32.83 12.83
C LYS A 2 -3.80 32.24 11.62
N LYS A 3 -2.48 32.01 11.71
CA LYS A 3 -1.74 31.28 10.65
C LYS A 3 -2.44 29.92 10.48
N ILE A 4 -3.01 29.67 9.31
CA ILE A 4 -3.49 28.34 8.93
C ILE A 4 -2.22 27.52 8.69
N SER A 5 -1.65 26.96 9.76
CA SER A 5 -0.58 25.98 9.61
C SER A 5 -1.17 24.79 8.87
N LYS A 6 -0.65 24.47 7.69
CA LYS A 6 -1.05 23.25 6.97
C LYS A 6 -0.93 22.08 7.95
N SER A 7 -2.02 21.35 8.15
CA SER A 7 -2.01 20.16 8.99
C SER A 7 -0.91 19.22 8.51
N PHE A 8 -0.20 18.58 9.44
CA PHE A 8 0.83 17.58 9.13
C PHE A 8 0.31 16.57 8.10
N PHE A 9 -0.99 16.25 8.13
CA PHE A 9 -1.70 15.45 7.12
C PHE A 9 -1.49 15.94 5.68
N ILE A 10 -1.69 17.22 5.40
CA ILE A 10 -1.59 17.76 4.03
C ILE A 10 -0.15 17.69 3.54
N LEU A 11 0.81 17.79 4.47
CA LEU A 11 2.24 17.68 4.17
C LEU A 11 2.61 16.22 3.84
N THR A 12 2.11 15.26 4.61
CA THR A 12 2.43 13.83 4.48
C THR A 12 1.53 13.07 3.51
N PHE A 13 0.38 13.63 3.11
CA PHE A 13 -0.61 12.96 2.26
C PHE A 13 -0.02 12.42 0.95
N HIS A 14 0.78 13.24 0.26
CA HIS A 14 1.45 12.82 -0.97
C HIS A 14 2.50 11.73 -0.72
N ILE A 15 3.24 11.82 0.40
CA ILE A 15 4.27 10.85 0.78
C ILE A 15 3.62 9.51 1.13
N ASN A 16 2.54 9.52 1.91
CA ASN A 16 1.76 8.33 2.28
C ASN A 16 1.14 7.67 1.04
N GLY A 17 0.56 8.46 0.13
CA GLY A 17 0.03 7.96 -1.13
C GLY A 17 1.11 7.33 -2.01
N PHE A 18 2.28 7.95 -2.07
CA PHE A 18 3.43 7.42 -2.81
C PHE A 18 4.01 6.14 -2.18
N LEU A 19 4.14 6.09 -0.85
CA LEU A 19 4.55 4.89 -0.10
C LEU A 19 3.59 3.72 -0.32
N LEU A 20 2.26 3.98 -0.30
CA LEU A 20 1.26 2.97 -0.61
C LEU A 20 1.42 2.42 -2.03
N LEU A 21 1.62 3.30 -3.00
CA LEU A 21 1.82 2.92 -4.40
C LEU A 21 3.10 2.09 -4.57
N ILE A 22 4.22 2.53 -3.98
CA ILE A 22 5.47 1.76 -3.99
C ILE A 22 5.27 0.40 -3.33
N SER A 23 4.61 0.35 -2.16
CA SER A 23 4.35 -0.91 -1.47
C SER A 23 3.52 -1.87 -2.32
N LEU A 24 2.53 -1.35 -3.05
CA LEU A 24 1.73 -2.15 -3.98
C LEU A 24 2.58 -2.70 -5.14
N ILE A 25 3.43 -1.87 -5.75
CA ILE A 25 4.33 -2.30 -6.82
C ILE A 25 5.30 -3.37 -6.32
N LEU A 26 5.93 -3.16 -5.16
CA LEU A 26 6.85 -4.13 -4.56
C LEU A 26 6.16 -5.47 -4.30
N LEU A 27 4.91 -5.45 -3.85
CA LEU A 27 4.13 -6.65 -3.61
C LEU A 27 3.82 -7.40 -4.92
N LEU A 28 3.45 -6.69 -5.99
CA LEU A 28 3.25 -7.29 -7.33
C LEU A 28 4.53 -7.94 -7.86
N VAL A 29 5.67 -7.25 -7.70
CA VAL A 29 6.98 -7.78 -8.09
C VAL A 29 7.31 -9.02 -7.26
N ARG A 30 7.08 -8.99 -5.95
CA ARG A 30 7.32 -10.12 -5.05
C ARG A 30 6.49 -11.35 -5.43
N VAL A 31 5.21 -11.17 -5.73
CA VAL A 31 4.34 -12.28 -6.17
C VAL A 31 4.87 -12.90 -7.47
N SER A 32 5.35 -12.08 -8.40
CA SER A 32 5.94 -12.57 -9.66
C SER A 32 7.20 -13.42 -9.40
N PHE A 33 8.09 -12.99 -8.50
CA PHE A 33 9.26 -13.76 -8.12
C PHE A 33 8.92 -15.07 -7.40
N MET A 34 7.92 -15.05 -6.52
CA MET A 34 7.43 -16.24 -5.83
C MET A 34 6.90 -17.30 -6.81
N LEU A 35 6.22 -16.87 -7.88
CA LEU A 35 5.78 -17.79 -8.94
C LEU A 35 6.98 -18.41 -9.68
N ILE A 36 7.99 -17.61 -10.00
CA ILE A 36 9.21 -18.10 -10.67
C ILE A 36 9.95 -19.11 -9.77
N GLU A 37 10.09 -18.82 -8.47
CA GLU A 37 10.68 -19.76 -7.50
C GLU A 37 9.91 -21.09 -7.46
N SER A 38 8.58 -21.04 -7.40
CA SER A 38 7.74 -22.24 -7.40
C SER A 38 7.90 -23.06 -8.68
N LEU A 39 7.97 -22.41 -9.85
CA LEU A 39 8.19 -23.11 -11.13
C LEU A 39 9.56 -23.76 -11.16
N LEU A 40 10.59 -23.06 -10.66
CA LEU A 40 11.96 -23.55 -10.65
C LEU A 40 12.17 -24.73 -9.69
N GLN A 41 11.46 -24.75 -8.56
CA GLN A 41 11.50 -25.87 -7.60
C GLN A 41 10.81 -27.13 -8.14
N ASN A 42 9.85 -26.98 -9.04
CA ASN A 42 9.16 -28.10 -9.69
C ASN A 42 9.95 -28.71 -10.86
N GLU A 43 11.08 -28.11 -11.27
CA GLU A 43 11.93 -28.67 -12.33
C GLU A 43 12.71 -29.90 -11.83
N THR A 44 12.42 -31.06 -12.42
CA THR A 44 13.04 -32.34 -12.04
C THR A 44 14.14 -32.80 -13.00
N SER A 45 14.49 -31.97 -14.00
CA SER A 45 15.49 -32.34 -15.00
C SER A 45 16.89 -32.47 -14.38
N PRO A 46 17.54 -33.65 -14.46
CA PRO A 46 18.88 -33.87 -13.90
C PRO A 46 19.98 -33.08 -14.64
N PHE A 47 19.73 -32.65 -15.87
CA PHE A 47 20.68 -31.83 -16.65
C PHE A 47 20.67 -30.35 -16.22
N LEU A 48 19.61 -29.91 -15.54
CA LEU A 48 19.44 -28.51 -15.14
C LEU A 48 19.69 -28.30 -13.66
N THR A 49 20.03 -29.34 -12.89
CA THR A 49 20.09 -29.28 -11.42
C THR A 49 21.11 -28.27 -10.90
N GLU A 50 22.25 -28.12 -11.57
CA GLU A 50 23.24 -27.10 -11.20
C GLU A 50 22.74 -25.68 -11.51
N TYR A 51 22.09 -25.52 -12.67
CA TYR A 51 21.49 -24.25 -13.08
C TYR A 51 20.35 -23.83 -12.15
N THR A 52 19.43 -24.74 -11.81
CA THR A 52 18.33 -24.48 -10.86
C THR A 52 18.87 -24.17 -9.48
N GLY A 53 19.96 -24.81 -9.03
CA GLY A 53 20.64 -24.51 -7.78
C GLY A 53 21.26 -23.11 -7.71
N ILE A 54 21.84 -22.63 -8.81
CA ILE A 54 22.36 -21.25 -8.89
C ILE A 54 21.20 -20.26 -8.93
N MET A 55 20.21 -20.51 -9.77
CA MET A 55 19.09 -19.61 -9.98
C MET A 55 18.21 -19.47 -8.72
N THR A 56 17.99 -20.55 -7.97
CA THR A 56 17.30 -20.51 -6.66
C THR A 56 18.03 -19.66 -5.64
N LYS A 57 19.38 -19.71 -5.59
CA LYS A 57 20.17 -18.82 -4.71
C LYS A 57 20.02 -17.35 -5.09
N VAL A 58 20.10 -17.04 -6.38
CA VAL A 58 19.94 -15.66 -6.87
C VAL A 58 18.54 -15.14 -6.59
N LEU A 59 17.51 -15.94 -6.89
CA LEU A 59 16.12 -15.62 -6.59
C LEU A 59 15.91 -15.41 -5.09
N GLY A 60 16.46 -16.28 -4.24
CA GLY A 60 16.37 -16.12 -2.79
C GLY A 60 16.98 -14.82 -2.27
N LEU A 61 18.10 -14.36 -2.84
CA LEU A 61 18.69 -13.05 -2.51
C LEU A 61 17.78 -11.89 -2.94
N ILE A 62 17.24 -11.94 -4.17
CA ILE A 62 16.30 -10.94 -4.67
C ILE A 62 15.03 -10.91 -3.82
N SER A 63 14.48 -12.07 -3.48
CA SER A 63 13.32 -12.20 -2.61
C SER A 63 13.61 -11.59 -1.24
N ASN A 64 14.70 -11.98 -0.56
CA ASN A 64 15.03 -11.43 0.75
C ASN A 64 15.20 -9.90 0.74
N THR A 65 15.83 -9.33 -0.30
CA THR A 65 15.94 -7.88 -0.45
C THR A 65 14.59 -7.20 -0.69
N LEU A 66 13.73 -7.79 -1.53
CA LEU A 66 12.36 -7.30 -1.76
C LEU A 66 11.54 -7.30 -0.46
N ASP A 67 11.63 -8.34 0.36
CA ASP A 67 10.95 -8.39 1.66
C ASP A 67 11.43 -7.25 2.57
N GLY A 68 12.74 -7.04 2.65
CA GLY A 68 13.32 -5.94 3.40
C GLY A 68 12.77 -4.58 2.94
N MET A 69 12.69 -4.35 1.63
CA MET A 69 12.13 -3.11 1.07
C MET A 69 10.64 -2.94 1.40
N ILE A 70 9.85 -4.01 1.33
CA ILE A 70 8.43 -3.99 1.70
C ILE A 70 8.27 -3.64 3.19
N VAL A 71 9.05 -4.29 4.06
CA VAL A 71 9.02 -4.05 5.50
C VAL A 71 9.39 -2.60 5.82
N ILE A 72 10.46 -2.07 5.21
CA ILE A 72 10.88 -0.68 5.43
C ILE A 72 9.80 0.29 4.95
N SER A 73 9.20 0.04 3.78
CA SER A 73 8.13 0.88 3.23
C SER A 73 6.92 0.91 4.18
N LEU A 74 6.45 -0.26 4.62
CA LEU A 74 5.32 -0.39 5.55
C LEU A 74 5.63 0.21 6.92
N ALA A 75 6.84 0.01 7.45
CA ALA A 75 7.25 0.59 8.72
C ALA A 75 7.28 2.13 8.65
N THR A 76 7.82 2.68 7.56
CA THR A 76 7.84 4.13 7.31
C THR A 76 6.42 4.68 7.22
N LEU A 77 5.54 3.97 6.51
CA LEU A 77 4.13 4.32 6.40
C LEU A 77 3.45 4.31 7.77
N LEU A 78 3.67 3.28 8.60
CA LEU A 78 3.13 3.23 9.96
C LEU A 78 3.63 4.39 10.82
N ILE A 79 4.93 4.72 10.77
CA ILE A 79 5.50 5.86 11.51
C ILE A 79 4.87 7.19 11.07
N LEU A 80 4.51 7.34 9.79
CA LEU A 80 3.87 8.56 9.29
C LEU A 80 2.37 8.60 9.61
N VAL A 81 1.68 7.47 9.53
CA VAL A 81 0.22 7.39 9.68
C VAL A 81 -0.20 7.29 11.14
N VAL A 82 0.54 6.59 12.01
CA VAL A 82 0.16 6.37 13.42
C VAL A 82 0.06 7.67 14.22
N PRO A 83 1.06 8.58 14.22
CA PRO A 83 0.96 9.84 14.95
C PRO A 83 -0.21 10.68 14.48
N GLU A 84 -0.51 10.63 13.19
CA GLU A 84 -1.67 11.32 12.63
C GLU A 84 -2.99 10.67 13.08
N LEU A 85 -3.11 9.35 13.04
CA LEU A 85 -4.29 8.64 13.54
C LEU A 85 -4.51 8.96 15.01
N VAL A 86 -3.46 8.99 15.83
CA VAL A 86 -3.53 9.37 17.24
C VAL A 86 -3.97 10.82 17.40
N LEU A 87 -3.36 11.77 16.68
CA LEU A 87 -3.76 13.18 16.73
C LEU A 87 -5.22 13.39 16.31
N ARG A 88 -5.67 12.68 15.27
CA ARG A 88 -7.08 12.67 14.88
C ARG A 88 -7.93 12.06 15.98
N ILE A 89 -7.70 10.83 16.44
CA ILE A 89 -8.48 10.20 17.51
C ILE A 89 -8.64 11.11 18.73
N VAL A 90 -7.56 11.76 19.14
CA VAL A 90 -7.53 12.64 20.32
C VAL A 90 -8.31 13.95 20.09
N HIS A 91 -8.30 14.52 18.88
CA HIS A 91 -8.95 15.81 18.58
C HIS A 91 -10.34 15.69 17.91
N ASP A 92 -10.57 14.62 17.15
CA ASP A 92 -11.74 14.32 16.33
C ASP A 92 -11.95 12.80 16.34
N SER A 93 -13.02 12.31 16.97
CA SER A 93 -13.28 10.86 16.99
C SER A 93 -13.24 10.29 15.56
N LEU A 94 -12.41 9.27 15.30
CA LEU A 94 -12.25 8.64 13.98
C LEU A 94 -13.60 8.31 13.33
N ALA A 95 -14.58 7.96 14.16
CA ALA A 95 -15.96 7.72 13.77
C ALA A 95 -16.60 8.91 13.04
N ASN A 96 -16.35 10.15 13.49
CA ASN A 96 -16.91 11.35 12.88
C ASN A 96 -16.32 11.63 11.48
N TRP A 97 -15.04 11.31 11.28
CA TRP A 97 -14.38 11.44 9.99
C TRP A 97 -14.89 10.41 8.97
N PHE A 98 -14.96 9.13 9.37
CA PHE A 98 -15.55 8.09 8.52
C PHE A 98 -17.02 8.37 8.22
N TYR A 99 -17.77 8.87 9.21
CA TYR A 99 -19.16 9.29 9.03
C TYR A 99 -19.27 10.43 8.01
N SER A 100 -18.39 11.45 8.07
CA SER A 100 -18.38 12.56 7.11
C SER A 100 -18.07 12.10 5.67
N ILE A 101 -17.11 11.19 5.49
CA ILE A 101 -16.80 10.59 4.19
C ILE A 101 -17.98 9.76 3.66
N TRP A 102 -18.57 8.94 4.52
CA TRP A 102 -19.72 8.10 4.17
C TRP A 102 -20.93 8.94 3.75
N VAL A 103 -21.25 9.99 4.51
CA VAL A 103 -22.33 10.92 4.21
C VAL A 103 -22.05 11.64 2.88
N SER A 104 -20.82 12.09 2.66
CA SER A 104 -20.42 12.74 1.40
C SER A 104 -20.58 11.81 0.19
N PHE A 105 -20.17 10.55 0.32
CA PHE A 105 -20.32 9.55 -0.74
C PHE A 105 -21.80 9.23 -1.02
N ARG A 106 -22.61 9.08 0.04
CA ARG A 106 -24.06 8.86 -0.05
C ARG A 106 -24.77 10.03 -0.74
N LEU A 107 -24.44 11.28 -0.37
CA LEU A 107 -24.98 12.48 -1.00
C LEU A 107 -24.62 12.55 -2.48
N ARG A 108 -23.36 12.25 -2.82
CA ARG A 108 -22.90 12.26 -4.23
C ARG A 108 -23.67 11.25 -5.08
N LYS A 109 -23.90 10.03 -4.55
CA LYS A 109 -24.74 9.01 -5.18
C LYS A 109 -26.19 9.47 -5.35
N PHE A 110 -26.77 10.13 -4.33
CA PHE A 110 -28.12 10.67 -4.38
C PHE A 110 -28.27 11.77 -5.45
N LEU A 111 -27.32 12.71 -5.51
CA LEU A 111 -27.31 13.80 -6.49
C LEU A 111 -27.20 13.28 -7.93
N ILE A 112 -26.35 12.27 -8.17
CA ILE A 112 -26.24 11.63 -9.49
C ILE A 112 -27.55 10.95 -9.87
N LYS A 113 -28.16 10.19 -8.95
CA LYS A 113 -29.44 9.48 -9.20
C LYS A 113 -30.58 10.45 -9.53
N ASN A 114 -30.68 11.59 -8.84
CA ASN A 114 -31.70 12.60 -9.10
C ASN A 114 -31.48 13.38 -10.40
N LYS A 115 -30.22 13.50 -10.84
CA LYS A 115 -29.89 14.13 -12.12
C LYS A 115 -30.27 13.23 -13.30
N THR A 116 -30.14 11.91 -13.16
CA THR A 116 -30.53 10.94 -14.20
C THR A 116 -32.04 10.68 -14.24
N ALA A 117 -32.77 10.80 -13.12
CA ALA A 117 -34.22 10.59 -13.08
C ALA A 117 -35.08 11.79 -13.54
N ARG A 118 -34.46 12.95 -13.83
CA ARG A 118 -35.10 14.15 -14.38
C ARG A 118 -34.76 14.42 -15.85
N SER A 119 -33.97 13.54 -16.46
CA SER A 119 -33.69 13.46 -17.90
C SER A 119 -34.61 12.43 -18.54
#